data_AF-A0A3D8HS31-F1
#
_entry.id   AF-A0A3D8HS31-F1
#
_cell.length_a   1.000
_cell.length_b   1.000
_cell.length_c   1.000
_cell.angle_alpha   90.00
_cell.angle_beta   90.00
_cell.angle_gamma   90.00
#
_symmetry.space_group_name_H-M   'P 1'
#
loop_
_entity.id
_entity.type
_entity.pdbx_description
1 polymer ?
#
loop_
_entity_poly.entity_id
_entity_poly.type
_entity_poly.pdbx_seq_one_letter_code
_entity_poly.pdbx_strand_id
1 'polypeptide(L)'
;MRRGGSYSQSLKNIALFIALFVYESLAGLLSFLPPLLGVFFLLLVHYDKEDNFWRFCIILSMLFVVEIFNDMPLGILLVLFLVLRYMAFLYVDTLNAKRFLAVLQIALVYFGLYLVLVAFKSFGNLYLDINPLILVYYFVVETIVASFYEYSI
;
A
#
# COMPACT_ATOMS: atom_id res chain seq x y z
N MET A 1 -23.82 24.77 2.83
CA MET A 1 -22.35 24.82 2.58
C MET A 1 -21.62 25.11 3.88
N ARG A 2 -21.03 24.09 4.52
CA ARG A 2 -20.38 24.18 5.84
C ARG A 2 -18.85 24.27 5.63
N ARG A 3 -18.37 25.46 5.27
CA ARG A 3 -16.98 25.73 4.82
C ARG A 3 -15.89 25.41 5.86
N GLY A 4 -16.23 25.36 7.16
CA GLY A 4 -15.25 25.11 8.24
C GLY A 4 -14.74 23.66 8.34
N GLY A 5 -15.52 22.66 7.89
CA GLY A 5 -15.12 21.24 7.95
C GLY A 5 -14.13 20.84 6.86
N SER A 6 -14.34 21.36 5.64
CA SER A 6 -13.54 21.02 4.46
C SER A 6 -12.09 21.49 4.59
N TYR A 7 -11.84 22.67 5.16
CA TYR A 7 -10.48 23.23 5.26
C TYR A 7 -9.62 22.44 6.26
N SER A 8 -10.19 22.06 7.42
CA SER A 8 -9.50 21.22 8.40
C SER A 8 -9.19 19.82 7.84
N GLN A 9 -10.11 19.26 7.04
CA GLN A 9 -9.93 17.96 6.41
C GLN A 9 -8.85 17.98 5.33
N SER A 10 -8.81 19.03 4.50
CA SER A 10 -7.72 19.24 3.53
C SER A 10 -6.35 19.40 4.22
N LEU A 11 -6.28 20.11 5.33
CA LEU A 11 -5.03 20.30 6.09
C LEU A 11 -4.50 18.98 6.68
N LYS A 12 -5.39 18.15 7.23
CA LYS A 12 -5.03 16.80 7.71
C LYS A 12 -4.54 15.91 6.57
N ASN A 13 -5.19 15.99 5.41
CA ASN A 13 -4.81 15.23 4.22
C ASN A 13 -3.43 15.66 3.68
N ILE A 14 -3.12 16.97 3.67
CA ILE A 14 -1.80 17.49 3.31
C ILE A 14 -0.74 17.03 4.31
N ALA A 15 -1.01 17.12 5.62
CA ALA A 15 -0.08 16.65 6.64
C ALA A 15 0.21 15.14 6.51
N LEU A 16 -0.83 14.34 6.24
CA LEU A 16 -0.70 12.90 6.00
C LEU A 16 0.13 12.63 4.74
N PHE A 17 -0.10 13.37 3.65
CA PHE A 17 0.72 13.27 2.44
C PHE A 17 2.19 13.60 2.73
N ILE A 18 2.48 14.70 3.43
CA ILE A 18 3.87 15.07 3.76
C ILE A 18 4.52 13.99 4.63
N ALA A 19 3.83 13.48 5.64
CA ALA A 19 4.36 12.43 6.51
C ALA A 19 4.70 11.15 5.75
N LEU A 20 3.79 10.69 4.88
CA LEU A 20 4.01 9.53 4.02
C LEU A 20 5.15 9.77 3.02
N PHE A 21 5.25 10.98 2.48
CA PHE A 21 6.27 11.33 1.49
C PHE A 21 7.66 11.29 2.12
N VAL A 22 7.80 11.85 3.31
CA VAL A 22 9.04 11.80 4.09
C VAL A 22 9.38 10.35 4.43
N TYR A 23 8.41 9.53 4.82
CA TYR A 23 8.64 8.12 5.10
C TYR A 23 9.15 7.37 3.86
N GLU A 24 8.48 7.52 2.71
CA GLU A 24 8.91 6.86 1.46
C GLU A 24 10.27 7.36 0.98
N SER A 25 10.55 8.65 1.16
CA SER A 25 11.89 9.19 0.87
C SER A 25 12.96 8.56 1.76
N LEU A 26 12.65 8.31 3.04
CA LEU A 26 13.56 7.59 3.94
C LEU A 26 13.66 6.10 3.58
N ALA A 27 12.55 5.45 3.20
CA ALA A 27 12.53 4.04 2.80
C ALA A 27 13.32 3.81 1.50
N GLY A 28 13.24 4.73 0.54
CA GLY A 28 14.06 4.70 -0.68
C GLY A 28 15.56 4.89 -0.41
N LEU A 29 15.94 5.59 0.67
CA LEU A 29 17.33 5.74 1.11
C LEU A 29 17.83 4.59 1.98
N LEU A 30 16.94 3.98 2.76
CA LEU A 30 17.23 2.93 3.72
C LEU A 30 16.49 1.65 3.31
N SER A 31 17.19 0.74 2.63
CA SER A 31 16.65 -0.58 2.25
C SER A 31 16.16 -1.44 3.44
N PHE A 32 16.39 -1.00 4.67
CA PHE A 32 15.83 -1.62 5.88
C PHE A 32 14.37 -1.22 6.15
N LEU A 33 13.91 -0.07 5.66
CA LEU A 33 12.52 0.35 5.88
C LEU A 33 11.59 -0.31 4.85
N PRO A 34 10.49 -0.94 5.27
CA PRO A 34 9.52 -1.49 4.33
C PRO A 34 8.76 -0.35 3.61
N PRO A 35 8.45 -0.49 2.31
CA PRO A 35 7.75 0.52 1.52
C PRO A 35 6.23 0.66 1.82
N LEU A 36 5.79 0.26 3.02
CA LEU A 36 4.41 0.31 3.53
C LEU A 36 3.31 -0.12 2.53
N LEU A 37 3.61 -1.00 1.58
CA LEU A 37 2.73 -1.35 0.46
C LEU A 37 1.45 -2.03 0.91
N GLY A 38 1.52 -2.96 1.84
CA GLY A 38 0.35 -3.61 2.42
C GLY A 38 -0.51 -2.63 3.22
N VAL A 39 0.11 -1.69 3.93
CA VAL A 39 -0.60 -0.62 4.65
C VAL A 39 -1.29 0.34 3.67
N PHE A 40 -0.63 0.72 2.56
CA PHE A 40 -1.26 1.51 1.50
C PHE A 40 -2.45 0.80 0.88
N PHE A 41 -2.35 -0.51 0.67
CA PHE A 41 -3.47 -1.30 0.17
C PHE A 41 -4.64 -1.32 1.16
N LEU A 42 -4.38 -1.54 2.45
CA LEU A 42 -5.39 -1.50 3.50
C LEU A 42 -6.10 -0.14 3.56
N LEU A 43 -5.33 0.95 3.52
CA LEU A 43 -5.87 2.32 3.50
C LEU A 43 -6.68 2.58 2.23
N LEU A 44 -6.24 2.06 1.08
CA LEU A 44 -6.98 2.18 -0.17
C LEU A 44 -8.34 1.49 -0.08
N VAL A 45 -8.38 0.25 0.43
CA VAL A 45 -9.63 -0.51 0.64
C VAL A 45 -10.54 0.20 1.64
N HIS A 46 -9.97 0.77 2.71
CA HIS A 46 -10.73 1.49 3.73
C HIS A 46 -11.35 2.78 3.18
N TYR A 47 -10.57 3.63 2.51
CA TYR A 47 -11.06 4.91 1.97
C TYR A 47 -12.01 4.77 0.80
N ASP A 48 -11.89 3.67 0.05
CA ASP A 48 -12.85 3.31 -0.98
C ASP A 48 -14.23 2.98 -0.38
N LYS A 49 -14.29 2.32 0.79
CA LYS A 49 -15.55 2.08 1.50
C LYS A 49 -16.17 3.32 2.14
N GLU A 50 -15.33 4.29 2.54
CA GLU A 50 -15.79 5.54 3.16
C GLU A 50 -16.19 6.63 2.14
N ASP A 51 -16.17 6.34 0.83
CA ASP A 51 -16.40 7.33 -0.25
C ASP A 51 -15.52 8.59 -0.13
N ASN A 52 -14.35 8.47 0.51
CA ASN A 52 -13.43 9.58 0.78
C ASN A 52 -12.49 9.80 -0.42
N PHE A 53 -13.03 10.28 -1.54
CA PHE A 53 -12.33 10.48 -2.81
C PHE A 53 -10.98 11.20 -2.70
N TRP A 54 -10.90 12.25 -1.87
CA TRP A 54 -9.65 13.01 -1.68
C TRP A 54 -8.53 12.20 -1.05
N ARG A 55 -8.85 11.32 -0.08
CA ARG A 55 -7.84 10.46 0.55
C ARG A 55 -7.42 9.33 -0.37
N PHE A 56 -8.36 8.80 -1.16
CA PHE A 56 -8.08 7.85 -2.21
C PHE A 56 -7.07 8.40 -3.23
N CYS A 57 -7.28 9.62 -3.73
CA CYS A 57 -6.36 10.28 -4.67
C CYS A 57 -4.95 10.50 -4.09
N ILE A 58 -4.84 10.75 -2.78
CA ILE A 58 -3.56 10.90 -2.07
C ILE A 58 -2.80 9.58 -2.04
N ILE A 59 -3.45 8.47 -1.70
CA ILE A 59 -2.83 7.14 -1.72
C ILE A 59 -2.40 6.77 -3.13
N LEU A 60 -3.25 7.04 -4.13
CA LEU A 60 -2.95 6.74 -5.53
C LEU A 60 -1.74 7.55 -6.04
N SER A 61 -1.65 8.83 -5.66
CA SER A 61 -0.49 9.67 -5.95
C SER A 61 0.78 9.15 -5.27
N MET A 62 0.66 8.64 -4.04
CA MET A 62 1.81 8.03 -3.34
C MET A 62 2.30 6.76 -4.01
N LEU A 63 1.41 5.92 -4.54
CA LEU A 63 1.84 4.72 -5.26
C LEU A 63 2.74 5.07 -6.44
N PHE A 64 2.43 6.13 -7.19
CA PHE A 64 3.31 6.61 -8.26
C PHE A 64 4.65 7.11 -7.74
N VAL A 65 4.68 7.80 -6.59
CA VAL A 65 5.93 8.23 -5.96
C VAL A 65 6.78 7.00 -5.61
N VAL A 66 6.19 5.98 -5.01
CA VAL A 66 6.88 4.72 -4.67
C VAL A 66 7.43 4.03 -5.92
N GLU A 67 6.65 3.96 -7.00
CA GLU A 67 7.12 3.38 -8.28
C GLU A 67 8.34 4.12 -8.82
N ILE A 68 8.33 5.46 -8.79
CA ILE A 68 9.44 6.29 -9.27
C ILE A 68 10.69 6.08 -8.41
N PHE A 69 10.55 6.07 -7.08
CA PHE A 69 11.70 5.90 -6.18
C PHE A 69 12.31 4.50 -6.24
N ASN A 70 11.53 3.48 -6.59
CA ASN A 70 12.00 2.10 -6.67
C ASN A 70 12.31 1.64 -8.10
N ASP A 71 12.41 2.57 -9.07
CA ASP A 71 12.66 2.27 -10.49
C ASP A 71 11.69 1.22 -11.07
N MET A 72 10.46 1.17 -10.54
CA MET A 72 9.42 0.27 -11.03
C MET A 72 8.69 0.91 -12.21
N PRO A 73 8.27 0.11 -13.22
CA PRO A 73 7.42 0.63 -14.28
C PRO A 73 6.13 1.23 -13.73
N LEU A 74 5.81 2.45 -14.19
CA LEU A 74 4.66 3.22 -13.72
C LEU A 74 3.36 2.48 -13.96
N GLY A 75 2.49 2.47 -12.96
CA GLY A 75 1.17 1.85 -12.97
C GLY A 75 1.14 0.37 -12.61
N ILE A 76 2.28 -0.28 -12.35
CA ILE A 76 2.30 -1.69 -11.92
C ILE A 76 1.64 -1.88 -10.56
N LEU A 77 1.97 -1.06 -9.57
CA LEU A 77 1.38 -1.13 -8.24
C LEU A 77 -0.12 -0.83 -8.31
N LEU A 78 -0.52 0.13 -9.16
CA LEU A 78 -1.92 0.45 -9.39
C LEU A 78 -2.68 -0.77 -9.94
N VAL A 79 -2.17 -1.41 -10.99
CA VAL A 79 -2.78 -2.62 -11.57
C VAL A 79 -2.82 -3.75 -10.53
N LEU A 80 -1.73 -3.98 -9.80
CA LEU A 80 -1.68 -4.97 -8.73
C LEU A 80 -2.76 -4.71 -7.67
N PHE A 81 -2.89 -3.47 -7.20
CA PHE A 81 -3.85 -3.10 -6.17
C PHE A 81 -5.28 -3.21 -6.67
N LEU A 82 -5.56 -2.90 -7.94
CA LEU A 82 -6.88 -3.13 -8.53
C LEU A 82 -7.22 -4.63 -8.58
N VAL A 83 -6.31 -5.47 -9.07
CA VAL A 83 -6.51 -6.93 -9.13
C VAL A 83 -6.74 -7.50 -7.74
N LEU A 84 -5.90 -7.12 -6.77
CA LEU A 84 -6.02 -7.55 -5.39
C LEU A 84 -7.30 -7.03 -4.73
N ARG A 85 -7.75 -5.82 -5.05
CA ARG A 85 -9.02 -5.28 -4.57
C ARG A 85 -10.20 -6.11 -5.08
N TYR A 86 -10.22 -6.44 -6.38
CA TYR A 86 -11.27 -7.31 -6.94
C TYR A 86 -11.30 -8.67 -6.24
N MET A 87 -10.14 -9.26 -5.97
CA MET A 87 -10.07 -10.51 -5.19
C MET A 87 -10.52 -10.32 -3.75
N ALA A 88 -10.06 -9.27 -3.05
CA ALA A 88 -10.40 -9.00 -1.66
C ALA A 88 -11.90 -8.76 -1.48
N PHE A 89 -12.55 -8.06 -2.39
CA PHE A 89 -14.00 -7.78 -2.32
C PHE A 89 -14.83 -9.06 -2.29
N LEU A 90 -14.38 -10.14 -2.94
CA LEU A 90 -15.07 -11.44 -2.92
C LEU A 90 -15.00 -12.14 -1.55
N TYR A 91 -14.01 -11.84 -0.73
CA TYR A 91 -13.77 -12.54 0.55
C TYR A 91 -14.04 -11.69 1.79
N VAL A 92 -14.21 -10.38 1.65
CA VAL A 92 -14.41 -9.45 2.79
C VAL A 92 -15.75 -9.64 3.50
N ASP A 93 -16.79 -10.12 2.81
CA ASP A 93 -18.10 -10.34 3.42
C ASP A 93 -18.25 -11.72 4.10
N THR A 94 -17.32 -12.66 3.87
CA THR A 94 -17.46 -14.04 4.37
C THR A 94 -16.68 -14.32 5.65
N LEU A 95 -15.70 -13.49 6.00
CA LEU A 95 -14.81 -13.72 7.15
C LEU A 95 -15.00 -12.65 8.23
N ASN A 96 -15.55 -13.08 9.38
CA ASN A 96 -15.77 -12.22 10.56
C ASN A 96 -14.47 -11.82 11.30
N ALA A 97 -13.30 -12.21 10.78
CA ALA A 97 -12.00 -12.01 11.41
C ALA A 97 -11.21 -10.89 10.74
N LYS A 98 -11.47 -9.64 11.11
CA LYS A 98 -10.85 -8.43 10.53
C LYS A 98 -9.31 -8.48 10.54
N ARG A 99 -8.70 -8.90 11.65
CA ARG A 99 -7.24 -9.06 11.81
C ARG A 99 -6.64 -10.06 10.83
N PHE A 100 -7.25 -11.24 10.74
CA PHE A 100 -6.77 -12.28 9.83
C PHE A 100 -6.86 -11.81 8.38
N LEU A 101 -7.93 -11.06 8.06
CA LEU A 101 -8.14 -10.48 6.75
C LEU A 101 -7.08 -9.42 6.42
N ALA A 102 -6.72 -8.56 7.37
CA ALA A 102 -5.65 -7.57 7.18
C ALA A 102 -4.29 -8.23 6.92
N VAL A 103 -3.91 -9.24 7.73
CA VAL A 103 -2.66 -10.00 7.53
C VAL A 103 -2.66 -10.68 6.15
N LEU A 104 -3.79 -11.29 5.77
CA LEU A 104 -3.93 -11.96 4.47
C LEU A 104 -3.81 -10.96 3.31
N GLN A 105 -4.38 -9.76 3.44
CA GLN A 105 -4.26 -8.71 2.43
C GLN A 105 -2.81 -8.23 2.26
N ILE A 106 -2.08 -8.02 3.36
CA ILE A 106 -0.65 -7.66 3.32
C ILE A 106 0.14 -8.80 2.65
N ALA A 107 -0.13 -10.06 3.03
CA ALA A 107 0.51 -11.23 2.42
C ALA A 107 0.26 -11.28 0.91
N LEU A 108 -0.98 -11.04 0.48
CA LEU A 108 -1.37 -11.03 -0.93
C LEU A 108 -0.69 -9.90 -1.72
N VAL A 109 -0.51 -8.72 -1.13
CA VAL A 109 0.22 -7.61 -1.76
C VAL A 109 1.67 -8.00 -2.03
N TYR A 110 2.38 -8.51 -1.01
CA TYR A 110 3.77 -8.90 -1.16
C TYR A 110 3.97 -10.10 -2.07
N PHE A 111 3.08 -11.10 -1.98
CA PHE A 111 3.10 -12.26 -2.86
C PHE A 111 2.76 -11.90 -4.30
N GLY A 112 1.75 -11.06 -4.51
CA GLY A 112 1.37 -10.55 -5.83
C GLY A 112 2.47 -9.71 -6.45
N LEU A 113 3.14 -8.86 -5.68
CA LEU A 113 4.31 -8.11 -6.11
C LEU A 113 5.44 -9.05 -6.54
N TYR A 114 5.76 -10.08 -5.73
CA TYR A 114 6.75 -11.08 -6.11
C TYR A 114 6.42 -11.77 -7.44
N LEU A 115 5.16 -12.21 -7.63
CA LEU A 115 4.73 -12.83 -8.88
C LEU A 115 4.89 -11.91 -10.08
N VAL A 116 4.49 -10.64 -9.94
CA VAL A 116 4.62 -9.65 -11.01
C VAL A 116 6.10 -9.46 -11.37
N LEU A 117 6.97 -9.30 -10.38
CA LEU A 117 8.41 -9.14 -10.58
C LEU A 117 9.04 -10.35 -11.27
N VAL A 118 8.69 -11.56 -10.85
CA VAL A 118 9.14 -12.81 -11.49
C VAL A 118 8.66 -12.89 -12.93
N ALA A 119 7.40 -12.52 -13.20
CA ALA A 119 6.88 -12.47 -14.56
C ALA A 119 7.67 -11.48 -15.43
N PHE A 120 7.93 -10.26 -14.94
CA PHE A 120 8.72 -9.26 -15.66
C PHE A 120 10.18 -9.69 -15.89
N LYS A 121 10.80 -10.38 -14.93
CA LYS A 121 12.12 -10.98 -15.09
C LYS A 121 12.14 -12.00 -16.25
N SER A 122 11.07 -12.77 -16.42
CA SER A 122 10.93 -13.72 -17.54
C SER A 122 10.72 -13.04 -18.90
N PHE A 123 10.20 -11.81 -18.94
CA PHE A 123 10.00 -11.04 -20.19
C PHE A 123 11.24 -10.22 -20.61
N GLY A 124 12.35 -10.30 -19.87
CA GLY A 124 13.67 -9.82 -20.33
C GLY A 124 14.18 -8.53 -19.71
N ASN A 125 13.54 -8.00 -18.66
CA ASN A 125 14.05 -6.80 -17.96
C ASN A 125 14.80 -7.20 -16.68
N LEU A 126 16.11 -6.91 -16.63
CA LEU A 126 17.09 -7.40 -15.66
C LEU A 126 17.16 -6.60 -14.34
N TYR A 127 16.31 -5.60 -14.14
CA TYR A 127 16.57 -4.57 -13.12
C TYR A 127 15.99 -4.81 -11.72
N LEU A 128 15.18 -5.84 -11.51
CA LEU A 128 14.54 -6.08 -10.21
C LEU A 128 14.95 -7.43 -9.62
N ASP A 129 16.21 -7.52 -9.18
CA ASP A 129 16.71 -8.66 -8.41
C ASP A 129 16.31 -8.51 -6.93
N ILE A 130 15.01 -8.61 -6.67
CA ILE A 130 14.46 -8.48 -5.33
C ILE A 130 14.64 -9.80 -4.60
N ASN A 131 15.47 -9.78 -3.56
CA ASN A 131 15.73 -10.95 -2.72
C ASN A 131 14.44 -11.34 -1.98
N PRO A 132 13.93 -12.58 -2.14
CA PRO A 132 12.70 -13.01 -1.47
C PRO A 132 12.76 -12.90 0.06
N LEU A 133 13.94 -12.98 0.66
CA LEU A 133 14.13 -12.76 2.10
C LEU A 133 13.79 -11.34 2.54
N ILE A 134 14.09 -10.34 1.70
CA ILE A 134 13.77 -8.94 1.98
C ILE A 134 12.25 -8.73 1.93
N LEU A 135 11.56 -9.37 0.99
CA LEU A 135 10.09 -9.32 0.92
C LEU A 135 9.42 -9.96 2.14
N VAL A 136 9.94 -11.10 2.61
CA VAL A 136 9.44 -11.74 3.84
C VAL A 136 9.68 -10.83 5.05
N TYR A 137 10.85 -10.19 5.11
CA TYR A 137 11.15 -9.22 6.16
C TYR A 137 10.16 -8.05 6.15
N TYR A 138 9.89 -7.44 4.99
CA TYR A 138 8.92 -6.35 4.88
C TYR A 138 7.50 -6.79 5.22
N PHE A 139 7.09 -7.99 4.79
CA PHE A 139 5.81 -8.58 5.16
C PHE A 139 5.64 -8.68 6.69
N VAL A 140 6.66 -9.18 7.40
CA VAL A 140 6.60 -9.34 8.87
C VAL A 140 6.53 -7.98 9.55
N VAL A 141 7.38 -7.03 9.15
CA VAL A 141 7.39 -5.68 9.75
C VAL A 141 6.06 -4.97 9.53
N GLU A 142 5.52 -5.00 8.30
CA GLU A 142 4.23 -4.37 8.02
C GLU A 142 3.08 -5.03 8.72
N THR A 143 3.12 -6.35 8.88
CA THR A 143 2.09 -7.06 9.66
C THR A 143 2.07 -6.58 11.11
N ILE A 144 3.24 -6.33 11.70
CA ILE A 144 3.35 -5.76 13.05
C ILE A 144 2.79 -4.33 13.07
N VAL A 145 3.18 -3.49 12.11
CA VAL A 145 2.69 -2.09 12.00
C VAL A 145 1.18 -2.04 11.82
N ALA A 146 0.63 -2.86 10.93
CA ALA A 146 -0.81 -2.95 10.69
C ALA A 146 -1.56 -3.44 11.92
N SER A 147 -0.98 -4.39 12.67
CA SER A 147 -1.55 -4.84 13.95
C SER A 147 -1.65 -3.70 14.96
N PHE A 148 -0.65 -2.82 15.05
CA PHE A 148 -0.72 -1.63 15.91
C PHE A 148 -1.77 -0.61 15.42
N TYR A 149 -1.89 -0.43 14.10
CA TYR A 149 -2.86 0.50 13.52
C TYR A 149 -4.31 0.07 13.79
N GLU A 150 -4.61 -1.22 13.71
CA GLU A 150 -5.95 -1.77 13.97
C GLU A 150 -6.34 -1.72 15.46
N TYR A 151 -5.37 -1.58 16.38
CA TYR A 151 -5.62 -1.36 17.82
C TYR A 151 -5.95 0.11 18.16
N SER A 152 -5.71 1.05 17.24
CA SER A 152 -5.90 2.49 17.44
C SER A 152 -7.26 3.02 16.94
N ILE A 153 -8.10 2.15 16.38
CA ILE A 153 -9.47 2.42 15.90
C ILE A 153 -10.45 1.66 16.78
#